data_AF-A0A2P5FM41-F1
#
_entry.id   AF-A0A2P5FM41-F1
#
_cell.length_a   1.000
_cell.length_b   1.000
_cell.length_c   1.000
_cell.angle_alpha   90.00
_cell.angle_beta   90.00
_cell.angle_gamma   90.00
#
_symmetry.space_group_name_H-M   'P 1'
#
loop_
_entity.id
_entity.type
_entity.pdbx_description
1 polymer ?
#
loop_
_entity_poly.entity_id
_entity_poly.type
_entity_poly.pdbx_seq_one_letter_code
_entity_poly.pdbx_strand_id
1 'polypeptide(L)'
;MAFIITMLSWSTIEYSDKLRAKKELVNALNGIKWSTDYLIKAHPEADVLHGEVGDCNSDHECWQRPEDMTTPRTVSGIDDQHPGSDLAAETAAAFAAASIAFKSTNPKYASLLLMHAQQVRTYSLLTYKVPAS
;
A
#
# COMPACT_ATOMS: atom_id res chain seq x y z
N MET A 1 4.75 5.37 1.01
CA MET A 1 3.29 5.47 0.81
C MET A 1 2.47 4.59 1.75
N ALA A 2 2.78 3.29 1.90
CA ALA A 2 1.99 2.33 2.69
C ALA A 2 1.62 2.83 4.11
N PHE A 3 2.56 3.40 4.85
CA PHE A 3 2.32 3.98 6.18
C PHE A 3 1.13 4.96 6.25
N ILE A 4 0.97 5.82 5.24
CA ILE A 4 -0.15 6.78 5.21
C ILE A 4 -1.49 6.06 5.06
N ILE A 5 -1.52 4.96 4.31
CA ILE A 5 -2.73 4.15 4.13
C ILE A 5 -3.09 3.45 5.44
N THR A 6 -2.10 2.91 6.16
CA THR A 6 -2.28 2.34 7.51
C THR A 6 -2.89 3.38 8.45
N MET A 7 -2.29 4.56 8.55
CA MET A 7 -2.72 5.62 9.46
C MET A 7 -4.08 6.23 9.08
N LEU A 8 -4.34 6.43 7.78
CA LEU A 8 -5.63 6.93 7.30
C LEU A 8 -6.75 5.92 7.56
N SER A 9 -6.47 4.63 7.34
CA SER A 9 -7.43 3.55 7.63
C SER A 9 -7.72 3.47 9.12
N TRP A 10 -6.70 3.51 9.97
CA TRP A 10 -6.89 3.51 11.43
C TRP A 10 -7.71 4.73 11.87
N SER A 11 -7.35 5.94 11.43
CA SER A 11 -8.12 7.16 11.74
C SER A 11 -9.59 7.05 11.30
N THR A 12 -9.84 6.46 10.12
CA THR A 12 -11.18 6.26 9.58
C THR A 12 -11.99 5.25 10.39
N ILE A 13 -11.34 4.21 10.92
CA ILE A 13 -11.96 3.23 11.82
C ILE A 13 -12.32 3.90 13.16
N GLU A 14 -11.35 4.58 13.78
CA GLU A 14 -11.49 5.19 15.11
C GLU A 14 -12.53 6.31 15.13
N TYR A 15 -12.57 7.13 14.08
CA TYR A 15 -13.40 8.33 14.03
C TYR A 15 -14.54 8.24 13.01
N SER A 16 -14.98 7.03 12.67
CA SER A 16 -16.00 6.80 11.64
C SER A 16 -17.28 7.62 11.84
N ASP A 17 -17.78 7.69 13.07
CA ASP A 17 -18.99 8.46 13.40
C ASP A 17 -18.79 9.97 13.23
N LYS A 18 -17.62 10.49 13.61
CA LYS A 18 -17.28 11.91 13.44
C LYS A 18 -17.16 12.26 11.95
N LEU A 19 -16.49 11.41 11.17
CA LEU A 19 -16.38 11.56 9.72
C LEU A 19 -17.74 11.49 9.04
N ARG A 20 -18.62 10.58 9.48
CA ARG A 20 -19.99 10.48 8.98
C ARG A 20 -20.81 11.73 9.30
N ALA A 21 -20.74 12.22 10.53
CA ALA A 21 -21.41 13.45 10.96
C ALA A 21 -20.97 14.68 10.16
N LYS A 22 -19.72 14.70 9.67
CA LYS A 22 -19.16 15.75 8.82
C LYS A 22 -19.26 15.47 7.32
N LYS A 23 -19.88 14.35 6.91
CA LYS A 23 -20.02 13.91 5.51
C LYS A 23 -18.68 13.63 4.80
N GLU A 24 -17.61 13.36 5.57
CA GLU A 24 -16.26 13.09 5.04
C GLU A 24 -15.91 11.60 5.01
N LEU A 25 -16.73 10.72 5.59
CA LEU A 25 -16.44 9.27 5.63
C LEU A 25 -16.25 8.69 4.22
N VAL A 26 -17.07 9.10 3.25
CA VAL A 26 -16.97 8.63 1.87
C VAL A 26 -15.69 9.11 1.21
N ASN A 27 -15.28 10.36 1.45
CA ASN A 27 -14.03 10.90 0.90
C ASN A 27 -12.81 10.19 1.48
N ALA A 28 -12.80 9.94 2.79
CA ALA A 28 -11.75 9.16 3.45
C ALA A 28 -11.64 7.74 2.87
N LEU A 29 -12.77 7.05 2.72
CA LEU A 29 -12.80 5.72 2.10
C LEU A 29 -12.36 5.76 0.63
N ASN A 30 -12.73 6.78 -0.14
CA ASN A 30 -12.27 6.92 -1.53
C ASN A 30 -10.75 7.10 -1.62
N GLY A 31 -10.15 7.90 -0.72
CA GLY A 31 -8.70 8.09 -0.64
C GLY A 31 -7.96 6.80 -0.27
N ILE A 32 -8.48 6.05 0.72
CA ILE A 32 -7.95 4.73 1.07
C ILE A 32 -8.05 3.80 -0.14
N LYS A 33 -9.22 3.74 -0.80
CA LYS A 33 -9.46 2.86 -1.94
C LYS A 33 -8.50 3.15 -3.10
N TRP A 34 -8.32 4.41 -3.45
CA TRP A 34 -7.40 4.81 -4.52
C TRP A 34 -5.98 4.29 -4.25
N SER A 35 -5.54 4.45 -3.01
CA SER A 35 -4.20 4.06 -2.58
C SER A 35 -4.04 2.53 -2.51
N THR A 36 -5.06 1.80 -2.04
CA THR A 36 -5.03 0.34 -2.00
C THR A 36 -5.21 -0.29 -3.38
N ASP A 37 -5.95 0.33 -4.30
CA ASP A 37 -6.01 -0.09 -5.69
C ASP A 37 -4.63 -0.01 -6.36
N TYR A 38 -3.83 1.02 -6.03
CA TYR A 38 -2.43 1.08 -6.45
C TYR A 38 -1.61 -0.06 -5.82
N LEU A 39 -1.71 -0.27 -4.51
CA LEU A 39 -0.92 -1.33 -3.85
C LEU A 39 -1.27 -2.72 -4.37
N ILE A 40 -2.53 -2.99 -4.73
CA ILE A 40 -2.93 -4.25 -5.37
C ILE A 40 -2.19 -4.44 -6.70
N LYS A 41 -2.05 -3.38 -7.51
CA LYS A 41 -1.28 -3.44 -8.76
C LYS A 41 0.23 -3.55 -8.52
N ALA A 42 0.71 -2.99 -7.41
CA ALA A 42 2.10 -3.09 -7.00
C ALA A 42 2.46 -4.48 -6.44
N HIS A 43 1.47 -5.31 -6.09
CA HIS A 43 1.64 -6.71 -5.67
C HIS A 43 0.97 -7.67 -6.66
N PRO A 44 1.56 -7.82 -7.88
CA PRO A 44 0.96 -8.61 -8.96
C PRO A 44 1.01 -10.13 -8.70
N GLU A 45 2.01 -10.58 -7.95
CA GLU A 45 2.28 -11.99 -7.63
C GLU A 45 2.52 -12.11 -6.13
N ALA A 46 2.51 -13.33 -5.58
CA ALA A 46 2.52 -13.54 -4.12
C ALA A 46 3.82 -13.13 -3.43
N ASP A 47 4.91 -13.09 -4.19
CA ASP A 47 6.32 -12.92 -3.80
C ASP A 47 6.98 -11.73 -4.51
N VAL A 48 6.19 -10.90 -5.23
CA VAL A 48 6.66 -9.70 -5.91
C VAL A 48 5.94 -8.48 -5.36
N LEU A 49 6.71 -7.49 -4.90
CA LEU A 49 6.17 -6.21 -4.48
C LEU A 49 6.97 -5.05 -5.06
N HIS A 50 6.34 -4.26 -5.93
CA HIS A 50 6.90 -3.00 -6.42
C HIS A 50 6.88 -1.95 -5.30
N GLY A 51 8.05 -1.39 -4.99
CA GLY A 51 8.26 -0.43 -3.91
C GLY A 51 8.34 1.01 -4.38
N GLU A 52 8.83 1.24 -5.61
CA GLU A 52 9.03 2.57 -6.17
C GLU A 52 8.76 2.59 -7.68
N VAL A 53 8.24 3.71 -8.16
CA VAL A 53 8.05 3.99 -9.59
C VAL A 53 8.59 5.39 -9.87
N GLY A 54 9.68 5.47 -10.63
CA GLY A 54 10.42 6.70 -10.86
C GLY A 54 11.93 6.47 -10.90
N ASP A 55 12.65 7.40 -11.50
CA ASP A 55 14.07 7.61 -11.24
C ASP A 55 14.22 8.91 -10.45
N CYS A 56 14.65 8.81 -9.19
CA CYS A 56 14.71 9.94 -8.26
C CYS A 56 15.55 11.12 -8.80
N ASN A 57 16.69 10.83 -9.45
CA ASN A 57 17.57 11.89 -9.96
C ASN A 57 16.91 12.66 -11.10
N SER A 58 16.42 11.94 -12.12
CA SER A 58 15.77 12.56 -13.27
C SER A 58 14.47 13.26 -12.89
N ASP A 59 13.69 12.70 -11.98
CA ASP A 59 12.43 13.27 -11.48
C ASP A 59 12.67 14.60 -10.76
N HIS A 60 13.68 14.65 -9.87
CA HIS A 60 14.00 15.84 -9.08
C HIS A 60 14.75 16.94 -9.85
N GLU A 61 15.46 16.59 -10.92
CA GLU A 61 16.13 17.56 -11.79
C GLU A 61 15.15 18.37 -12.66
N CYS A 62 13.91 17.90 -12.83
CA CYS A 62 12.94 18.51 -13.72
C CYS A 62 11.77 19.16 -12.97
N TRP A 63 11.61 20.48 -13.10
CA TRP A 63 10.42 21.18 -12.61
C TRP A 63 9.37 21.34 -13.72
N GLN A 64 8.44 20.39 -13.80
CA GLN A 64 7.36 20.39 -14.79
C GLN A 64 6.05 19.89 -14.19
N ARG A 65 4.94 20.12 -14.88
CA ARG A 65 3.65 19.55 -14.47
C ARG A 65 3.70 18.02 -14.64
N PRO A 66 3.09 17.23 -13.73
CA PRO A 66 3.12 15.79 -13.81
C PRO A 66 2.52 15.23 -15.12
N GLU A 67 1.58 15.95 -15.73
CA GLU A 67 0.94 15.58 -17.01
C GLU A 67 1.87 15.72 -18.22
N ASP A 68 2.93 16.54 -18.12
CA ASP A 68 3.88 16.79 -19.21
C ASP A 68 5.19 16.01 -19.04
N MET A 69 5.28 15.13 -18.03
CA MET A 69 6.54 14.48 -17.67
C MET A 69 7.06 13.55 -18.76
N THR A 70 8.35 13.72 -19.06
CA THR A 70 9.11 12.88 -20.01
C THR A 70 10.28 12.13 -19.34
N THR A 71 10.45 12.28 -18.03
CA THR A 71 11.48 11.58 -17.26
C THR A 71 11.22 10.08 -17.22
N PRO A 72 12.26 9.23 -17.16
CA PRO A 72 12.09 7.79 -17.00
C PRO A 72 11.30 7.46 -15.72
N ARG A 73 10.36 6.51 -15.82
CA ARG A 73 9.61 5.97 -14.67
C ARG A 73 9.84 4.49 -14.52
N THR A 74 11.04 4.14 -14.07
CA THR A 74 11.45 2.77 -13.80
C THR A 74 10.72 2.21 -12.59
N VAL A 75 10.37 0.92 -12.64
CA VAL A 75 9.75 0.22 -11.51
C VAL A 75 10.84 -0.54 -10.76
N SER A 76 10.93 -0.31 -9.46
CA SER A 76 11.83 -1.01 -8.55
C SER A 76 11.01 -1.69 -7.47
N GLY A 77 11.43 -2.88 -7.02
CA GLY A 77 10.67 -3.69 -6.09
C GLY A 77 11.52 -4.68 -5.33
N ILE A 78 10.83 -5.50 -4.54
CA ILE A 78 11.41 -6.57 -3.74
C ILE A 78 10.86 -7.91 -4.22
N ASP A 79 11.71 -8.92 -4.17
CA ASP A 79 11.43 -10.31 -4.51
C ASP A 79 12.31 -11.25 -3.66
N ASP A 80 12.13 -12.57 -3.81
CA ASP A 80 12.87 -13.58 -3.05
C ASP A 80 14.40 -13.43 -3.09
N GLN A 81 14.95 -12.80 -4.14
CA GLN A 81 16.38 -12.53 -4.29
C GLN A 81 16.78 -11.16 -3.74
N HIS A 82 15.86 -10.20 -3.69
CA HIS A 82 16.03 -8.82 -3.23
C HIS A 82 15.01 -8.49 -2.13
N PRO A 83 15.22 -8.97 -0.89
CA PRO A 83 14.24 -8.85 0.18
C PRO A 83 14.09 -7.41 0.72
N GLY A 84 12.91 -7.09 1.26
CA GLY A 84 12.64 -5.83 1.96
C GLY A 84 11.51 -5.96 2.97
N SER A 85 11.84 -6.48 4.15
CA SER A 85 10.83 -6.86 5.16
C SER A 85 10.05 -5.67 5.71
N ASP A 86 10.65 -4.48 5.79
CA ASP A 86 10.03 -3.24 6.23
C ASP A 86 8.93 -2.76 5.27
N LEU A 87 9.25 -2.65 3.97
CA LEU A 87 8.32 -2.32 2.91
C LEU A 87 7.18 -3.34 2.83
N ALA A 88 7.52 -4.64 2.90
CA ALA A 88 6.53 -5.71 2.89
C ALA A 88 5.62 -5.64 4.12
N ALA A 89 6.19 -5.53 5.32
CA ALA A 89 5.41 -5.50 6.56
C ALA A 89 4.47 -4.30 6.62
N GLU A 90 4.93 -3.10 6.23
CA GLU A 90 4.09 -1.91 6.22
C GLU A 90 2.99 -1.99 5.14
N THR A 91 3.29 -2.58 3.98
CA THR A 91 2.27 -2.83 2.93
C THR A 91 1.22 -3.84 3.40
N ALA A 92 1.63 -4.89 4.11
CA ALA A 92 0.71 -5.85 4.72
C ALA A 92 -0.16 -5.19 5.80
N ALA A 93 0.42 -4.29 6.62
CA ALA A 93 -0.31 -3.53 7.63
C ALA A 93 -1.35 -2.59 6.98
N ALA A 94 -0.96 -1.89 5.91
CA ALA A 94 -1.86 -1.02 5.13
C ALA A 94 -3.07 -1.80 4.60
N PHE A 95 -2.84 -2.96 3.97
CA PHE A 95 -3.92 -3.81 3.47
C PHE A 95 -4.83 -4.32 4.60
N ALA A 96 -4.24 -4.78 5.70
CA ALA A 96 -5.01 -5.28 6.83
C ALA A 96 -5.88 -4.17 7.46
N ALA A 97 -5.32 -2.98 7.71
CA ALA A 97 -6.06 -1.85 8.24
C ALA A 97 -7.19 -1.42 7.30
N ALA A 98 -6.91 -1.29 6.00
CA ALA A 98 -7.92 -0.94 5.00
C ALA A 98 -9.03 -2.00 4.91
N SER A 99 -8.70 -3.29 5.05
CA SER A 99 -9.70 -4.36 5.08
C SER A 99 -10.74 -4.17 6.19
N ILE A 100 -10.31 -3.69 7.37
CA ILE A 100 -11.20 -3.39 8.49
C ILE A 100 -12.07 -2.16 8.16
N ALA A 101 -11.47 -1.10 7.59
CA ALA A 101 -12.18 0.12 7.21
C ALA A 101 -13.30 -0.13 6.18
N PHE A 102 -13.10 -1.08 5.26
CA PHE A 102 -14.12 -1.46 4.27
C PHE A 102 -15.07 -2.58 4.70
N LYS A 103 -14.85 -3.22 5.85
CA LYS A 103 -15.57 -4.45 6.23
C LYS A 103 -17.09 -4.32 6.19
N SER A 104 -17.63 -3.16 6.58
CA SER A 104 -19.08 -2.91 6.63
C SER A 104 -19.66 -2.32 5.34
N THR A 105 -18.84 -1.66 4.52
CA THR A 105 -19.28 -0.92 3.33
C THR A 105 -19.01 -1.66 2.03
N ASN A 106 -17.94 -2.45 1.97
CA ASN A 106 -17.56 -3.27 0.83
C ASN A 106 -16.86 -4.57 1.28
N PRO A 107 -17.63 -5.57 1.77
CA PRO A 107 -17.07 -6.82 2.30
C PRO A 107 -16.23 -7.60 1.28
N LYS A 108 -16.61 -7.56 0.00
CA LYS A 108 -15.87 -8.25 -1.08
C LYS A 108 -14.47 -7.64 -1.26
N TYR A 109 -14.38 -6.32 -1.27
CA TYR A 109 -13.09 -5.63 -1.36
C TYR A 109 -12.26 -5.81 -0.08
N ALA A 110 -12.91 -5.77 1.10
CA ALA A 110 -12.24 -6.08 2.37
C ALA A 110 -11.57 -7.46 2.37
N SER A 111 -12.25 -8.50 1.87
CA SER A 111 -11.66 -9.84 1.74
C SER A 111 -10.48 -9.88 0.76
N LEU A 112 -10.56 -9.15 -0.35
CA LEU A 112 -9.46 -9.03 -1.31
C LEU A 112 -8.23 -8.39 -0.64
N LEU A 113 -8.41 -7.28 0.07
CA LEU A 113 -7.32 -6.62 0.79
C LEU A 113 -6.70 -7.55 1.85
N LEU A 114 -7.53 -8.29 2.59
CA LEU A 114 -7.05 -9.24 3.60
C LEU A 114 -6.21 -10.37 2.98
N MET A 115 -6.61 -10.89 1.81
CA MET A 115 -5.84 -11.87 1.06
C MET A 115 -4.45 -11.33 0.70
N HIS A 116 -4.37 -10.12 0.12
CA HIS A 116 -3.10 -9.47 -0.18
C HIS A 116 -2.25 -9.25 1.09
N ALA A 117 -2.86 -8.80 2.20
CA ALA A 117 -2.15 -8.63 3.47
C ALA A 117 -1.49 -9.92 3.96
N GLN A 118 -2.17 -11.07 3.82
CA GLN A 118 -1.66 -12.37 4.23
C GLN A 118 -0.50 -12.85 3.35
N GLN A 119 -0.61 -12.66 2.03
CA GLN A 119 0.46 -13.00 1.08
C GLN A 119 1.73 -12.21 1.38
N VAL A 120 1.63 -10.88 1.41
CA VAL A 120 2.77 -9.98 1.66
C VAL A 120 3.40 -10.23 3.04
N ARG A 121 2.59 -10.49 4.09
CA ARG A 121 3.12 -10.85 5.42
C ARG A 121 3.93 -12.14 5.38
N THR A 122 3.42 -13.16 4.70
CA THR A 122 4.10 -14.47 4.64
C THR A 122 5.46 -14.33 3.97
N TYR A 123 5.52 -13.58 2.87
CA TYR A 123 6.75 -13.24 2.18
C TYR A 123 7.73 -12.41 3.06
N SER A 124 7.23 -11.40 3.80
CA SER A 124 8.04 -10.63 4.77
C SER A 124 8.72 -11.50 5.84
N LEU A 125 8.05 -12.57 6.28
CA LEU A 125 8.57 -13.50 7.28
C LEU A 125 9.55 -14.53 6.69
N LEU A 126 9.37 -14.95 5.44
CA LEU A 126 10.26 -15.90 4.76
C LEU A 126 11.61 -15.27 4.36
N THR A 127 11.61 -13.96 4.08
CA THR A 127 12.82 -13.19 3.77
C THR A 127 13.68 -12.87 4.99
N TYR A 128 13.18 -13.12 6.22
CA TYR A 128 13.97 -13.05 7.45
C TYR A 128 14.88 -14.30 7.57
N LYS A 129 15.88 -14.42 6.70
CA LYS A 129 16.97 -15.38 6.89
C LYS A 129 17.88 -14.85 8.00
N VAL A 130 17.71 -15.37 9.22
CA VAL A 130 18.72 -15.21 10.28
C VAL A 130 20.03 -15.77 9.71
N PRO A 131 21.10 -14.99 9.58
CA PRO A 131 22.38 -15.54 9.17
C PRO A 131 22.77 -16.59 10.22
N ALA A 132 22.97 -17.83 9.76
CA ALA A 132 23.51 -18.88 10.61
C ALA A 132 24.90 -18.43 11.07
N SER A 133 25.03 -18.17 12.37
CA SER A 133 26.28 -17.85 13.06
C SER A 133 27.25 -19.01 13.03
#